data_AF-A0A847FDZ9-F1
#
_entry.id   AF-A0A847FDZ9-F1
#
_cell.length_a   1.000
_cell.length_b   1.000
_cell.length_c   1.000
_cell.angle_alpha   90.00
_cell.angle_beta   90.00
_cell.angle_gamma   90.00
#
_symmetry.space_group_name_H-M   'P 1'
#
loop_
_entity.id
_entity.type
_entity.pdbx_description
1 polymer ?
#
loop_
_entity_poly.entity_id
_entity_poly.type
_entity_poly.pdbx_seq_one_letter_code
_entity_poly.pdbx_strand_id
1 'polypeptide(L)' 'NSKPDWGYIDINGNVIIPAAYYEAGSFVDGIAVVCLKENASPEYAYIDINGNLLFNQTFRNAGQFSNGLAPVVFK' A
#
# COMPACT_ATOMS: atom_id res chain seq x y z
N ASN A 1 10.25 -5.73 15.84
CA ASN A 1 9.33 -4.62 15.54
C ASN A 1 10.08 -3.58 14.75
N SER A 2 9.95 -3.67 13.43
CA SER A 2 10.23 -2.57 12.50
C SER A 2 9.25 -1.43 12.78
N LYS A 3 9.66 -0.20 12.42
CA LYS A 3 8.78 0.97 12.37
C LYS A 3 8.39 1.14 10.90
N PRO A 4 7.14 1.55 10.58
CA PRO A 4 6.82 1.91 9.21
C PRO A 4 7.69 3.09 8.76
N ASP A 5 8.42 2.89 7.67
CA ASP A 5 9.39 3.81 7.08
C ASP A 5 9.14 4.05 5.58
N TRP A 6 8.12 3.42 5.00
CA TRP A 6 7.70 3.64 3.62
C TRP A 6 6.62 4.71 3.49
N GLY A 7 6.85 5.65 2.58
CA GLY A 7 5.93 6.70 2.14
C GLY A 7 6.16 7.01 0.66
N TYR A 8 5.57 8.08 0.15
CA TYR A 8 5.65 8.44 -1.27
C TYR A 8 6.01 9.90 -1.46
N ILE A 9 6.91 10.15 -2.41
CA ILE A 9 7.34 11.49 -2.84
C ILE A 9 6.93 11.74 -4.29
N ASP A 10 6.81 13.00 -4.68
CA ASP A 10 6.72 13.39 -6.08
C ASP A 10 8.12 13.45 -6.75
N ILE A 11 8.15 13.73 -8.05
CA ILE A 11 9.40 13.86 -8.83
C ILE A 11 10.28 15.04 -8.38
N ASN A 12 9.72 16.00 -7.65
CA ASN A 12 10.46 17.14 -7.09
C ASN A 12 11.02 16.83 -5.70
N GLY A 13 10.74 15.64 -5.14
CA GLY A 13 11.18 15.22 -3.81
C GLY A 13 10.25 15.68 -2.68
N ASN A 14 9.07 16.22 -2.98
CA ASN A 14 8.09 16.58 -1.96
C ASN A 14 7.41 15.33 -1.42
N VAL A 15 7.26 15.22 -0.10
CA VAL A 15 6.50 14.15 0.54
C VAL A 15 5.01 14.37 0.29
N ILE A 16 4.38 13.47 -0.47
CA ILE A 16 2.93 13.46 -0.74
C ILE A 16 2.22 12.60 0.29
N ILE A 17 2.78 11.43 0.58
CA ILE A 17 2.27 10.50 1.59
C ILE A 17 3.38 10.24 2.60
N PRO A 18 3.23 10.70 3.86
CA PRO A 18 4.22 10.47 4.91
C PRO A 18 4.52 9.00 5.13
N ALA A 19 5.71 8.70 5.65
CA ALA A 19 6.07 7.33 5.99
C ALA A 19 5.11 6.75 7.05
N ALA A 20 4.31 5.78 6.62
CA ALA A 20 3.23 5.18 7.42
C ALA A 20 3.03 3.69 7.11
N TYR A 21 3.82 3.13 6.19
CA TYR A 21 3.69 1.74 5.76
C TYR A 21 4.98 0.95 6.02
N TYR A 22 4.82 -0.36 6.20
CA TYR A 22 5.92 -1.30 6.38
C TYR A 22 6.48 -1.79 5.04
N GLU A 23 5.64 -1.77 4.01
CA GLU A 23 5.98 -2.05 2.62
C GLU A 23 5.09 -1.18 1.74
N ALA A 24 5.60 -0.76 0.58
CA ALA A 24 4.87 0.07 -0.37
C ALA A 24 5.20 -0.37 -1.81
N GLY A 25 4.16 -0.68 -2.59
CA GLY A 25 4.27 -0.98 -4.01
C GLY A 25 4.24 0.28 -4.87
N SER A 26 4.63 0.16 -6.14
CA SER A 26 4.48 1.28 -7.09
C SER A 26 3.00 1.57 -7.37
N PHE A 27 2.69 2.85 -7.62
CA PHE A 27 1.41 3.24 -8.19
C PHE A 27 1.28 2.75 -9.63
N VAL A 28 0.22 1.98 -9.91
CA VAL A 28 -0.22 1.55 -11.23
C VAL A 28 -1.69 1.93 -11.36
N ASP A 29 -2.05 2.64 -12.43
CA ASP A 29 -3.41 3.17 -12.64
C ASP A 29 -3.95 3.99 -11.45
N GLY A 30 -3.07 4.69 -10.74
CA GLY A 30 -3.42 5.52 -9.57
C GLY A 30 -3.64 4.73 -8.27
N ILE A 31 -3.31 3.44 -8.25
CA ILE A 31 -3.49 2.55 -7.09
C ILE A 31 -2.14 1.96 -6.68
N ALA A 32 -1.85 1.95 -5.37
CA ALA A 32 -0.71 1.24 -4.81
C ALA A 32 -1.16 0.26 -3.72
N VAL A 33 -0.46 -0.87 -3.61
CA VAL A 33 -0.59 -1.79 -2.48
C VAL A 33 0.37 -1.37 -1.38
N VAL A 34 -0.08 -1.40 -0.13
CA VAL A 34 0.72 -1.05 1.05
C VAL A 34 0.51 -2.05 2.17
N CYS A 35 1.55 -2.29 2.97
CA CYS A 35 1.47 -3.08 4.20
C CYS A 35 1.24 -2.15 5.40
N LEU A 36 0.06 -2.26 6.01
CA LEU A 36 -0.34 -1.50 7.19
C LEU A 36 0.25 -2.08 8.49
N LYS A 37 0.65 -3.35 8.47
CA LYS A 37 1.14 -4.06 9.64
C LYS A 37 2.08 -5.20 9.26
N GLU A 38 3.32 -5.14 9.74
CA GLU A 38 4.30 -6.22 9.58
C GLU A 38 4.40 -7.01 10.90
N ASN A 39 3.62 -8.08 11.00
CA ASN A 39 3.73 -9.05 12.10
C ASN A 39 3.38 -10.46 11.60
N ALA A 40 3.11 -11.40 12.51
CA ALA A 40 2.72 -12.78 12.14
C ALA A 40 1.47 -12.86 11.25
N SER A 41 0.66 -11.81 11.19
CA SER A 41 -0.53 -11.68 10.35
C SER A 41 -0.48 -10.35 9.60
N PRO A 42 0.30 -10.25 8.50
CA PRO A 42 0.44 -9.00 7.79
C PRO A 42 -0.90 -8.53 7.21
N GLU A 43 -1.05 -7.21 7.13
CA GLU A 43 -2.28 -6.58 6.66
C GLU A 43 -1.98 -5.66 5.50
N TYR A 44 -2.38 -6.08 4.31
CA TYR A 44 -2.23 -5.31 3.08
C TYR A 44 -3.52 -4.59 2.71
N ALA A 45 -3.38 -3.39 2.15
CA ALA A 45 -4.47 -2.56 1.67
C ALA A 45 -4.11 -1.87 0.35
N TYR A 46 -5.09 -1.28 -0.31
CA TYR A 46 -4.89 -0.46 -1.51
C TYR A 46 -5.19 1.00 -1.20
N ILE A 47 -4.32 1.89 -1.68
CA ILE A 47 -4.43 3.34 -1.52
C ILE A 47 -4.51 4.06 -2.87
N ASP A 48 -5.16 5.21 -2.89
CA ASP A 48 -5.09 6.18 -3.98
C ASP A 48 -3.79 7.03 -3.92
N ILE A 49 -3.59 7.88 -4.92
CA ILE A 49 -2.42 8.77 -5.03
C ILE A 49 -2.29 9.80 -3.88
N ASN A 50 -3.35 10.00 -3.09
CA ASN A 50 -3.35 10.88 -1.92
C ASN A 50 -3.13 10.10 -0.61
N GLY A 51 -3.00 8.78 -0.68
CA GLY A 51 -2.85 7.90 0.48
C GLY A 51 -4.16 7.47 1.13
N ASN A 52 -5.31 7.73 0.50
CA ASN A 52 -6.61 7.29 1.02
C ASN A 52 -6.81 5.81 0.74
N LEU A 53 -7.32 5.06 1.72
CA LEU A 53 -7.74 3.68 1.53
C LEU A 53 -8.89 3.60 0.52
N LEU A 54 -8.74 2.73 -0.49
CA LEU A 54 -9.77 2.52 -1.52
C LEU A 54 -10.91 1.61 -1.04
N PHE A 55 -10.60 0.67 -0.14
CA PHE A 55 -11.54 -0.34 0.33
C PHE A 55 -11.51 -0.43 1.86
N ASN A 56 -12.65 -0.76 2.45
CA ASN A 56 -12.76 -0.97 3.90
C ASN A 56 -12.18 -2.32 4.36
N GLN A 57 -11.82 -3.23 3.45
CA GLN A 57 -11.20 -4.51 3.80
C GLN A 57 -9.69 -4.48 3.62
N THR A 58 -8.99 -5.27 4.43
CA THR A 58 -7.57 -5.58 4.27
C THR A 58 -7.37 -7.06 3.96
N PHE A 59 -6.20 -7.41 3.44
CA PHE A 59 -5.85 -8.73 2.94
C PHE A 59 -4.65 -9.29 3.68
N ARG A 60 -4.52 -10.61 3.75
CA ARG A 60 -3.32 -11.27 4.29
C ARG A 60 -2.12 -11.09 3.35
N ASN A 61 -2.38 -10.96 2.06
CA ASN A 61 -1.40 -10.60 1.04
C ASN A 61 -2.14 -9.93 -0.14
N ALA A 62 -1.48 -9.04 -0.86
CA ALA A 62 -2.04 -8.35 -2.01
C ALA A 62 -0.94 -8.05 -3.04
N GLY A 63 -1.22 -8.32 -4.31
CA GLY A 63 -0.36 -7.96 -5.43
C GLY A 63 -0.71 -6.59 -6.02
N GLN A 64 0.13 -6.11 -6.93
CA GLN A 64 -0.17 -4.92 -7.73
C GLN A 64 -1.31 -5.19 -8.72
N PHE A 65 -2.02 -4.11 -9.07
CA PHE A 65 -3.00 -4.16 -10.15
C PHE A 65 -2.31 -4.30 -11.52
N SER A 66 -2.92 -5.09 -12.39
CA SER A 66 -2.60 -5.16 -13.81
C SER A 66 -3.88 -5.51 -14.57
N ASN A 67 -4.18 -4.75 -15.64
CA ASN A 67 -5.42 -4.92 -16.42
C ASN A 67 -6.70 -4.91 -15.54
N GLY A 68 -6.75 -4.04 -14.53
CA GLY A 68 -7.90 -3.89 -13.64
C GLY A 68 -8.11 -5.01 -12.61
N LEU A 69 -7.15 -5.95 -12.47
CA LEU A 69 -7.21 -7.05 -11.50
C LEU A 69 -5.95 -7.09 -10.64
N ALA A 70 -6.09 -7.57 -9.41
CA ALA A 70 -4.96 -7.83 -8.52
C ALA A 70 -5.18 -9.13 -7.73
N PRO A 71 -4.16 -9.99 -7.56
CA PRO A 71 -4.28 -11.18 -6.73
C PRO A 71 -4.29 -10.77 -5.25
N VAL A 72 -5.17 -11.36 -4.46
CA VAL A 72 -5.26 -11.13 -3.01
C VAL A 72 -5.43 -12.44 -2.26
N VAL A 73 -4.90 -12.51 -1.04
CA VAL A 73 -5.19 -13.57 -0.08
C VAL A 73 -6.12 -13.00 0.97
N PHE A 74 -7.33 -13.54 1.04
CA PHE A 74 -8.32 -13.15 2.05
C PHE A 74 -7.89 -13.61 3.44
N LYS A 75 -8.41 -12.92 4.47
CA LYS A 75 -8.17 -13.26 5.87
C LYS A 75 -8.84 -14.57 6.24
#